data_AF-A0A3M0AIY3-F1
#
_entry.id   AF-A0A3M0AIY3-F1
#
_cell.length_a   1.000
_cell.length_b   1.000
_cell.length_c   1.000
_cell.angle_alpha   90.00
_cell.angle_beta   90.00
_cell.angle_gamma   90.00
#
_symmetry.space_group_name_H-M   'P 1'
#
loop_
_entity.id
_entity.type
_entity.pdbx_description
1 polymer ?
#
loop_
_entity_poly.entity_id
_entity_poly.type
_entity_poly.pdbx_seq_one_letter_code
_entity_poly.pdbx_strand_id
1 'polypeptide(L)' 'MELKTYMATSLDGQTVIVTAYTETEAREKAEEQLGWGNVYQFSEM' A
#
# COMPACT_ATOMS: atom_id res chain seq x y z
N MET A 1 -18.88 4.36 1.18
CA MET A 1 -17.44 4.28 0.87
C MET A 1 -17.26 3.03 0.03
N GLU A 2 -16.55 3.13 -1.09
CA GLU A 2 -16.25 1.98 -1.96
C GLU A 2 -14.89 1.41 -1.59
N LEU A 3 -14.74 0.10 -1.72
CA LEU A 3 -13.47 -0.58 -1.47
C LEU A 3 -12.56 -0.37 -2.69
N LYS A 4 -11.34 0.09 -2.46
CA LYS A 4 -10.33 0.36 -3.48
C LYS A 4 -9.14 -0.55 -3.32
N THR A 5 -8.50 -0.90 -4.43
CA THR A 5 -7.30 -1.74 -4.47
C THR A 5 -6.09 -0.88 -4.78
N TYR A 6 -5.01 -1.09 -4.06
CA TYR A 6 -3.77 -0.37 -4.24
C TYR A 6 -2.60 -1.35 -4.34
N MET A 7 -1.62 -0.97 -5.15
CA MET A 7 -0.32 -1.63 -5.23
C MET A 7 0.72 -0.73 -4.56
N ALA A 8 1.48 -1.32 -3.65
CA ALA A 8 2.60 -0.67 -2.98
C ALA A 8 3.91 -1.39 -3.31
N THR A 9 4.95 -0.63 -3.62
CA THR A 9 6.30 -1.15 -3.90
C THR A 9 7.29 -0.57 -2.91
N SER A 10 8.10 -1.42 -2.28
CA SER A 10 9.17 -1.01 -1.38
C SER A 10 10.46 -0.66 -2.12
N LEU A 11 11.40 -0.03 -1.41
CA LEU A 11 12.73 0.34 -1.93
C LEU A 11 13.58 -0.85 -2.43
N ASP A 12 13.36 -2.05 -1.88
CA ASP A 12 14.04 -3.29 -2.30
C ASP A 12 13.30 -4.03 -3.44
N GLY A 13 12.20 -3.46 -3.94
CA GLY A 13 11.43 -3.98 -5.06
C GLY A 13 10.36 -5.01 -4.68
N GLN A 14 10.10 -5.26 -3.39
CA GLN A 14 8.96 -6.07 -2.99
C GLN A 14 7.65 -5.31 -3.27
N THR A 15 6.63 -6.06 -3.69
CA THR A 15 5.30 -5.49 -3.99
C THR A 15 4.23 -6.16 -3.16
N VAL A 16 3.29 -5.38 -2.66
CA VAL A 16 2.08 -5.87 -1.97
C VAL A 16 0.84 -5.24 -2.58
N ILE A 17 -0.25 -6.00 -2.60
CA ILE A 17 -1.57 -5.53 -3.02
C ILE A 17 -2.44 -5.46 -1.78
N VAL A 18 -3.05 -4.30 -1.55
CA VAL A 18 -3.88 -4.03 -0.38
C VAL A 18 -5.21 -3.45 -0.80
N THR A 19 -6.26 -3.77 -0.05
CA THR A 19 -7.59 -3.20 -0.26
C THR A 19 -8.05 -2.43 0.98
N ALA A 20 -8.58 -1.23 0.78
CA ALA A 20 -9.12 -0.42 1.87
C ALA A 20 -10.18 0.56 1.37
N TYR A 21 -10.90 1.18 2.30
CA TYR A 21 -11.91 2.20 1.98
C TYR A 21 -11.30 3.59 1.78
N THR A 22 -10.07 3.80 2.24
CA THR A 22 -9.32 5.05 2.08
C THR A 22 -7.87 4.78 1.71
N GLU A 23 -7.24 5.75 1.05
CA GLU A 23 -5.82 5.68 0.70
C GLU A 23 -4.93 5.57 1.95
N THR A 24 -5.28 6.30 3.02
CA THR A 24 -4.55 6.27 4.30
C THR A 24 -4.54 4.86 4.90
N GLU A 25 -5.71 4.22 5.00
CA GLU A 25 -5.84 2.87 5.55
C GLU A 25 -5.11 1.84 4.65
N ALA A 26 -5.16 2.01 3.33
CA ALA A 26 -4.42 1.16 2.41
C ALA A 26 -2.89 1.34 2.59
N ARG A 27 -2.43 2.58 2.77
CA ARG A 27 -1.01 2.86 3.00
C ARG A 27 -0.53 2.30 4.33
N GLU A 28 -1.30 2.44 5.41
CA GLU A 28 -0.99 1.83 6.70
C GLU A 28 -0.81 0.31 6.56
N LYS A 29 -1.74 -0.38 5.89
CA LYS A 29 -1.63 -1.83 5.62
C LYS A 29 -0.41 -2.21 4.79
N ALA A 30 0.01 -1.34 3.86
CA ALA A 30 1.21 -1.56 3.06
C ALA A 30 2.48 -1.39 3.91
N GLU A 31 2.55 -0.35 4.74
CA GLU A 31 3.67 -0.09 5.66
C GLU A 31 3.80 -1.17 6.74
N GLU A 32 2.68 -1.75 7.21
CA GLU A 32 2.70 -2.90 8.13
C GLU A 32 3.38 -4.14 7.52
N GLN A 33 3.26 -4.33 6.20
CA GLN A 33 3.84 -5.48 5.49
C GLN A 33 5.25 -5.21 4.97
N LEU A 34 5.50 -4.00 4.46
CA LEU A 34 6.77 -3.62 3.84
C LEU A 34 7.75 -2.97 4.82
N GLY A 35 7.29 -2.60 6.02
CA GLY A 35 8.03 -1.84 7.01
C GLY A 35 7.81 -0.33 6.87
N TRP A 36 7.63 0.35 8.00
CA TRP A 36 7.33 1.78 8.05
C TRP A 36 8.42 2.63 7.39
N GLY A 37 8.01 3.45 6.43
CA GLY A 37 8.89 4.32 5.65
C GLY A 37 9.52 3.63 4.44
N ASN A 38 9.18 2.38 4.15
CA ASN A 38 9.75 1.65 3.01
C ASN A 38 8.90 1.74 1.74
N VAL A 39 7.64 2.19 1.81
CA VAL A 39 6.78 2.33 0.63
C VAL A 39 7.31 3.46 -0.27
N TYR A 40 7.94 3.09 -1.38
CA TYR A 40 8.50 4.00 -2.39
C TYR A 40 7.46 4.41 -3.44
N GLN A 41 6.66 3.46 -3.90
CA GLN A 41 5.60 3.70 -4.89
C GLN A 41 4.28 3.19 -4.35
N PHE A 42 3.21 3.95 -4.55
CA PHE A 42 1.86 3.62 -4.12
C PHE A 42 0.86 4.12 -5.14
N SER A 43 0.02 3.24 -5.68
CA SER A 43 -0.96 3.60 -6.71
C SER A 43 -2.23 2.77 -6.60
N GLU A 44 -3.38 3.40 -6.84
CA GLU A 44 -4.67 2.73 -7.03
C GLU A 44 -4.65 1.89 -8.32
N MET A 45 -5.24 0.69 -8.29
CA MET A 45 -5.37 -0.23 -9.43
C MET A 45 -6.75 -0.10 -10.10
#